data_AF-A0A1F6Y4I2-F1
#
_entry.id   AF-A0A1F6Y4I2-F1
#
_cell.length_a   1.000
_cell.length_b   1.000
_cell.length_c   1.000
_cell.angle_alpha   90.00
_cell.angle_beta   90.00
_cell.angle_gamma   90.00
#
_symmetry.space_group_name_H-M   'P 1'
#
loop_
_entity.id
_entity.type
_entity.pdbx_description
1 polymer ?
#
loop_
_entity_poly.entity_id
_entity_poly.type
_entity_poly.pdbx_seq_one_letter_code
_entity_poly.pdbx_strand_id
1 'polypeptide(L)' 'MLKVRILLIIGAWVTVLPYLGFPYSWKDILFTLSGIGIVYISYVLYKELKLKEVKEEKTFDNFRENHDF' A
#
# COMPACT_ATOMS: atom_id res chain seq x y z
N MET A 1 9.08 7.85 -3.81
CA MET A 1 9.60 6.86 -4.79
C MET A 1 9.51 5.41 -4.31
N LEU A 2 9.83 5.09 -3.05
CA LEU A 2 9.72 3.72 -2.50
C LEU A 2 8.34 3.05 -2.71
N LYS A 3 7.24 3.79 -2.53
CA LYS A 3 5.87 3.27 -2.70
C LYS A 3 5.59 2.76 -4.13
N VAL A 4 6.09 3.46 -5.15
CA VAL A 4 5.95 3.06 -6.56
C VAL A 4 6.77 1.81 -6.87
N ARG A 5 7.99 1.70 -6.32
CA ARG A 5 8.82 0.49 -6.45
C ARG A 5 8.17 -0.74 -5.84
N ILE A 6 7.50 -0.60 -4.69
CA ILE A 6 6.79 -1.71 -4.04
C ILE A 6 5.65 -2.22 -4.93
N LEU A 7 4.85 -1.31 -5.50
CA LEU A 7 3.78 -1.67 -6.43
C LEU A 7 4.30 -2.38 -7.69
N LEU A 8 5.43 -1.92 -8.24
CA LEU A 8 6.07 -2.58 -9.39
C LEU A 8 6.56 -4.00 -9.06
N ILE A 9 7.21 -4.19 -7.91
CA ILE A 9 7.71 -5.51 -7.50
C ILE A 9 6.54 -6.47 -7.27
N ILE A 10 5.48 -6.01 -6.61
CA ILE A 10 4.26 -6.81 -6.37
C ILE A 10 3.58 -7.18 -7.68
N GLY A 11 3.40 -6.22 -8.60
CA GLY A 11 2.78 -6.47 -9.90
C GLY A 11 3.59 -7.44 -10.77
N ALA A 12 4.91 -7.28 -10.80
CA ALA A 12 5.80 -8.20 -11.49
C ALA A 12 5.74 -9.61 -10.90
N TRP A 13 5.75 -9.73 -9.57
CA TRP A 13 5.63 -11.00 -8.87
C TRP A 13 4.32 -11.72 -9.21
N VAL A 14 3.17 -11.04 -9.09
CA VAL A 14 1.85 -11.62 -9.39
C VAL A 14 1.74 -12.07 -10.84
N THR A 15 2.35 -11.33 -11.77
CA THR A 15 2.33 -11.67 -13.20
C THR A 15 3.17 -12.90 -13.51
N VAL A 16 4.33 -13.06 -12.86
CA VAL A 16 5.23 -14.21 -13.08
C VAL A 16 4.74 -15.48 -12.38
N LEU A 17 4.10 -15.33 -11.21
CA LEU A 17 3.64 -16.43 -10.36
C LEU A 17 2.88 -17.56 -11.08
N PRO A 18 1.89 -17.29 -11.97
CA PRO A 18 1.16 -18.35 -12.67
C PRO A 18 2.00 -19.13 -13.69
N TYR A 19 3.13 -18.60 -14.16
CA TYR A 19 3.97 -19.22 -15.20
C TYR A 19 5.11 -20.09 -14.65
N LEU A 20 5.29 -20.15 -13.32
CA LEU A 20 6.37 -20.91 -12.67
C LEU A 20 6.16 -22.44 -12.65
N GLY A 21 5.11 -22.95 -13.30
CA GLY A 21 4.88 -24.40 -13.43
C GLY A 21 4.49 -25.12 -12.14
N PHE A 22 4.05 -24.39 -11.10
CA PHE A 22 3.65 -25.00 -9.83
C PHE A 22 2.46 -25.97 -10.00
N PRO A 23 2.42 -27.07 -9.22
CA PRO A 23 1.25 -27.94 -9.11
C PRO A 23 0.01 -27.14 -8.73
N TYR A 24 -1.17 -27.53 -9.24
CA TYR A 24 -2.42 -26.76 -9.07
C TYR A 24 -2.69 -26.34 -7.61
N SER A 25 -2.53 -27.27 -6.66
CA SER A 25 -2.75 -27.02 -5.23
C SER A 25 -1.80 -25.97 -4.64
N TRP A 26 -0.56 -25.88 -5.13
CA TRP A 26 0.40 -24.88 -4.67
C TRP A 26 0.14 -23.51 -5.29
N LYS A 27 -0.36 -23.49 -6.53
CA LYS A 27 -0.76 -22.28 -7.24
C LYS A 27 -1.83 -21.52 -6.46
N ASP A 28 -2.88 -22.22 -6.05
CA ASP A 28 -4.02 -21.61 -5.36
C ASP A 28 -3.62 -21.05 -3.99
N ILE A 29 -2.77 -21.77 -3.25
CA ILE A 29 -2.24 -21.32 -1.96
C ILE A 29 -1.40 -20.05 -2.14
N LEU A 30 -0.46 -20.06 -3.10
CA LEU A 30 0.42 -18.92 -3.37
C LEU A 30 -0.35 -17.70 -3.87
N PHE A 31 -1.37 -17.89 -4.73
CA PHE A 31 -2.24 -16.81 -5.18
C PHE A 31 -3.05 -16.22 -4.04
N THR A 32 -3.66 -17.08 -3.20
CA THR A 32 -4.46 -16.64 -2.06
C THR A 32 -3.61 -15.86 -1.07
N LEU A 33 -2.42 -16.37 -0.74
CA LEU A 33 -1.49 -15.71 0.17
C LEU A 33 -0.99 -14.37 -0.39
N SER A 34 -0.69 -14.32 -1.69
CA SER A 34 -0.30 -13.08 -2.37
C SER A 34 -1.43 -12.05 -2.36
N GLY A 35 -2.67 -12.48 -2.62
CA GLY A 35 -3.86 -11.62 -2.57
C GLY A 35 -4.07 -11.02 -1.17
N ILE A 36 -3.98 -11.83 -0.11
CA ILE A 36 -4.06 -11.35 1.28
C ILE A 36 -2.97 -10.33 1.56
N GLY A 37 -1.73 -10.60 1.11
CA GLY A 37 -0.61 -9.67 1.24
C GLY A 37 -0.87 -8.32 0.57
N ILE A 38 -1.43 -8.33 -0.65
CA ILE A 38 -1.77 -7.11 -1.39
C ILE A 38 -2.86 -6.30 -0.68
N VAL A 39 -3.90 -6.97 -0.17
CA VAL A 39 -4.97 -6.32 0.59
C VAL A 39 -4.41 -5.67 1.85
N TYR A 40 -3.53 -6.36 2.58
CA TYR A 40 -2.89 -5.82 3.77
C TYR A 40 -2.03 -4.59 3.45
N ILE A 41 -1.17 -4.67 2.44
CA ILE A 41 -0.32 -3.55 2.01
C ILE A 41 -1.17 -2.36 1.58
N SER A 42 -2.27 -2.61 0.86
CA SER A 42 -3.22 -1.56 0.44
C SER A 42 -3.88 -0.89 1.64
N TYR A 43 -4.30 -1.66 2.64
CA TYR A 43 -4.87 -1.12 3.88
C TYR A 43 -3.87 -0.27 4.67
N VAL A 44 -2.62 -0.74 4.79
CA VAL A 44 -1.55 0.01 5.46
C VAL A 44 -1.28 1.33 4.72
N LEU A 45 -1.19 1.30 3.39
CA LEU A 45 -1.02 2.50 2.58
C LEU A 45 -2.19 3.49 2.74
N TYR A 46 -3.42 3.00 2.73
CA TYR A 46 -4.61 3.84 2.94
C TYR A 46 -4.58 4.52 4.32
N LYS A 47 -4.26 3.76 5.37
CA LYS A 47 -4.13 4.31 6.73
C LYS A 47 -3.04 5.37 6.82
N GLU A 48 -1.90 5.15 6.16
CA GLU A 48 -0.79 6.10 6.16
C GLU A 48 -1.14 7.39 5.41
N LEU A 49 -1.86 7.29 4.29
CA LEU A 49 -2.35 8.45 3.54
C LEU A 49 -3.34 9.27 4.37
N LYS A 50 -4.33 8.61 4.99
CA LYS A 50 -5.30 9.27 5.87
C LYS A 50 -4.64 9.95 7.08
N LEU A 51 -3.61 9.32 7.66
CA LEU A 51 -2.83 9.92 8.76
C LEU A 51 -2.03 11.15 8.32
N LYS A 52 -1.53 11.17 7.08
CA LYS A 52 -0.85 12.35 6.52
C LYS A 52 -1.83 13.50 6.30
N GLU A 53 -3.00 13.25 5.71
CA GLU A 53 -4.04 14.26 5.52
C GLU A 53 -4.43 14.91 6.86
N VAL A 54 -4.69 14.11 7.90
CA VAL A 54 -5.02 14.62 9.24
C VAL A 54 -3.87 15.42 9.88
N LYS A 55 -2.61 15.05 9.61
CA LYS A 55 -1.45 15.82 10.10
C LYS A 55 -1.28 17.14 9.35
N GLU A 56 -1.50 17.17 8.05
CA GLU A 56 -1.44 18.39 7.25
C GLU A 56 -2.54 19.35 7.67
N GLU A 57 -3.79 18.88 7.83
CA GLU A 57 -4.93 19.67 8.30
C GLU A 57 -4.63 20.35 9.66
N LYS A 58 -4.15 19.59 10.66
CA LYS A 58 -3.76 20.15 11.98
C LYS A 58 -2.58 21.13 11.92
N THR A 59 -1.72 20.99 10.92
CA THR A 59 -0.58 21.89 10.72
C THR A 59 -1.06 23.20 10.10
N PHE A 60 -1.98 23.14 9.12
CA PHE A 60 -2.59 24.31 8.50
C PHE A 60 -3.41 25.15 9.49
N ASP A 61 -4.14 24.52 10.42
CA ASP A 61 -4.91 25.24 11.43
C ASP A 61 -4.00 26.02 12.41
N ASN A 62 -2.88 25.43 12.85
CA ASN A 62 -1.91 26.10 13.74
C ASN A 62 -1.27 27.36 13.12
N PHE A 63 -1.15 27.44 11.79
CA PHE A 63 -0.60 28.63 11.13
C PHE A 63 -1.59 29.78 10.99
N ARG A 64 -2.90 29.52 11.08
CA ARG A 64 -3.94 30.58 11.00
C ARG A 64 -4.16 31.31 12.33
N GLU A 65 -3.72 30.74 13.46
CA GLU A 65 -3.93 31.32 14.80
C GLU A 65 -3.04 32.53 15.13
N ASN A 66 -2.05 32.88 14.29
CA ASN A 66 -1.11 33.96 14.61
C ASN A 66 -1.40 35.30 13.91
N HIS A 67 -2.67 35.67 13.78
CA HIS A 67 -3.11 36.95 13.21
C HIS A 67 -3.75 37.86 14.28
N ASP A 68 -3.05 38.06 15.40
CA ASP A 68 -3.39 39.11 16.39
C ASP A 68 -2.09 39.76 16.89
N PHE A 69 -1.55 40.71 16.11
CA PHE A 69 -0.55 41.70 16.55
C PHE A 69 -1.02 43.09 16.13
#